data_AF-A0A935UKR6-F1
#
_entry.id   AF-A0A935UKR6-F1
#
_cell.length_a   1.000
_cell.length_b   1.000
_cell.length_c   1.000
_cell.angle_alpha   90.00
_cell.angle_beta   90.00
_cell.angle_gamma   90.00
#
_symmetry.space_group_name_H-M   'P 1'
#
loop_
_entity.id
_entity.type
_entity.pdbx_description
1 polymer ?
#
loop_
_entity_poly.entity_id
_entity_poly.type
_entity_poly.pdbx_seq_one_letter_code
_entity_poly.pdbx_strand_id
1 'polypeptide(L)'
;MKKNLLVQLVIVFCFTLAACGGGKKSASSVAKQWCELNGKYSKATEGAEKDAAKAALDKWENEMEAKYKGDEAFMKEVEKEVEKCEDASEGR
;
A
#
# COMPACT_ATOMS: atom_id res chain seq x y z
N MET A 1 33.63 -11.76 24.82
CA MET A 1 33.16 -12.32 23.53
C MET A 1 32.01 -11.43 23.06
N LYS A 2 32.32 -10.54 22.11
CA LYS A 2 31.36 -9.62 21.47
C LYS A 2 30.73 -10.39 20.32
N LYS A 3 29.40 -10.55 20.30
CA LYS A 3 28.62 -10.89 19.09
C LYS A 3 27.13 -10.61 19.34
N ASN A 4 26.69 -9.53 18.71
CA ASN A 4 25.39 -9.39 18.05
C ASN A 4 24.15 -9.23 18.94
N LEU A 5 24.14 -8.15 19.73
CA LEU A 5 22.95 -7.58 20.39
C LEU A 5 22.26 -6.52 19.51
N LEU A 6 22.18 -6.73 18.19
CA LEU A 6 21.65 -5.74 17.23
C LEU A 6 20.60 -6.29 16.24
N VAL A 7 20.20 -7.56 16.35
CA VAL A 7 19.33 -8.20 15.34
C VAL A 7 17.88 -8.41 15.80
N GLN A 8 17.54 -8.17 17.07
CA GLN A 8 16.21 -8.48 17.61
C GLN A 8 15.22 -7.31 17.69
N LEU A 9 15.56 -6.11 17.20
CA LEU A 9 14.74 -4.90 17.38
C LEU A 9 13.95 -4.46 16.12
N VAL A 10 13.96 -5.23 15.03
CA VAL A 10 13.32 -4.83 13.75
C VAL A 10 12.00 -5.58 13.48
N ILE A 11 11.64 -6.59 14.27
CA ILE A 11 10.45 -7.44 14.02
C ILE A 11 9.32 -7.13 15.02
N VAL A 12 9.14 -5.86 15.39
CA VAL A 12 7.98 -5.40 16.17
C VAL A 12 7.47 -4.06 15.63
N PHE A 13 7.17 -4.00 14.34
CA PHE A 13 6.46 -2.84 13.78
C PHE A 13 5.38 -3.17 12.75
N CYS A 14 5.15 -4.45 12.42
CA CYS A 14 4.20 -4.83 11.36
C CYS A 14 2.87 -5.43 11.86
N PHE A 15 2.59 -5.45 13.17
CA PHE A 15 1.39 -6.11 13.71
C PHE A 15 0.32 -5.19 14.34
N THR A 16 0.49 -3.87 14.32
CA THR A 16 -0.49 -2.95 14.92
C THR A 16 -1.62 -2.52 13.98
N LEU A 17 -1.70 -3.02 12.74
CA LEU A 17 -2.81 -2.72 11.82
C LEU A 17 -3.89 -3.81 11.76
N ALA A 18 -3.82 -4.85 12.60
CA ALA A 18 -4.87 -5.87 12.69
C ALA A 18 -6.11 -5.42 13.50
N ALA A 19 -6.10 -4.21 14.06
CA ALA A 19 -7.20 -3.67 14.87
C ALA A 19 -7.61 -2.26 14.39
N CYS A 20 -8.23 -2.17 13.21
CA CYS A 20 -9.03 -0.99 12.86
C CYS A 20 -10.13 -1.34 11.86
N GLY A 21 -11.34 -1.53 12.39
CA GLY A 21 -12.61 -1.25 11.70
C GLY A 21 -13.11 -2.29 10.70
N GLY A 22 -14.09 -3.10 11.13
CA GLY A 22 -14.97 -3.86 10.25
C GLY A 22 -15.94 -3.00 9.43
N GLY A 23 -15.52 -1.83 8.97
CA GLY A 23 -16.26 -0.97 8.03
C GLY A 23 -15.63 -1.08 6.65
N LYS A 24 -16.45 -1.18 5.60
CA LYS A 24 -15.95 -1.06 4.21
C LYS A 24 -15.14 0.24 4.11
N LYS A 25 -13.85 0.13 3.74
CA LYS A 25 -13.05 1.30 3.36
C LYS A 25 -13.77 2.04 2.23
N SER A 26 -13.73 3.37 2.24
CA SER A 26 -14.28 4.17 1.13
C SER A 26 -13.35 4.08 -0.09
N ALA A 27 -13.90 4.27 -1.29
CA ALA A 27 -13.12 4.26 -2.53
C ALA A 27 -11.92 5.22 -2.47
N SER A 28 -12.15 6.45 -1.98
CA SER A 28 -11.11 7.46 -1.79
C SER A 28 -10.00 7.01 -0.83
N SER A 29 -10.34 6.31 0.26
CA SER A 29 -9.33 5.79 1.20
C SER A 29 -8.52 4.63 0.63
N VAL A 30 -9.14 3.81 -0.23
CA VAL A 30 -8.48 2.71 -0.95
C VAL A 30 -7.52 3.31 -1.99
N ALA A 31 -8.01 4.22 -2.82
CA ALA A 31 -7.19 4.94 -3.79
C ALA A 31 -6.00 5.63 -3.13
N LYS A 32 -6.21 6.45 -2.08
CA LYS A 32 -5.12 7.13 -1.38
C LYS A 32 -4.02 6.19 -0.90
N GLN A 33 -4.38 5.02 -0.37
CA GLN A 33 -3.39 4.02 0.05
C GLN A 33 -2.59 3.46 -1.13
N TRP A 34 -3.26 3.18 -2.25
CA TRP A 34 -2.58 2.77 -3.47
C TRP A 34 -1.59 3.82 -3.93
N CYS A 35 -2.01 5.09 -4.00
CA CYS A 35 -1.16 6.20 -4.47
C CYS A 35 0.07 6.40 -3.57
N GLU A 36 -0.08 6.25 -2.26
CA GLU A 36 1.05 6.32 -1.33
C GLU A 36 2.05 5.17 -1.54
N LEU A 37 1.57 3.95 -1.80
CA LEU A 37 2.41 2.77 -2.05
C LEU A 37 3.09 2.85 -3.43
N ASN A 38 2.32 3.15 -4.46
CA ASN A 38 2.82 3.33 -5.82
C ASN A 38 3.80 4.51 -5.89
N GLY A 39 3.52 5.61 -5.18
CA GLY A 39 4.43 6.74 -5.03
C GLY A 39 5.75 6.38 -4.36
N LYS A 40 5.75 5.49 -3.37
CA LYS A 40 6.99 4.96 -2.76
C LYS A 40 7.76 4.10 -3.75
N TYR A 41 7.08 3.21 -4.46
CA TYR A 41 7.71 2.36 -5.47
C TYR A 41 8.32 3.15 -6.64
N SER A 42 7.59 4.16 -7.14
CA SER A 42 8.04 5.01 -8.25
C SER A 42 9.18 5.95 -7.87
N LYS A 43 9.23 6.42 -6.61
CA LYS A 43 10.32 7.27 -6.09
C LYS A 43 11.52 6.48 -5.57
N ALA A 44 11.37 5.20 -5.27
CA ALA A 44 12.46 4.36 -4.79
C ALA A 44 13.52 4.17 -5.88
N THR A 45 14.78 4.36 -5.51
CA THR A 45 15.93 3.96 -6.32
C THR A 45 16.06 2.44 -6.33
N GLU A 46 16.70 1.89 -7.37
CA GLU A 46 16.83 0.44 -7.56
C GLU A 46 17.41 -0.30 -6.34
N GLY A 47 17.10 -1.59 -6.24
CA GLY A 47 17.57 -2.47 -5.17
C GLY A 47 16.53 -2.71 -4.08
N ALA A 48 17.01 -3.07 -2.89
CA ALA A 48 16.17 -3.62 -1.82
C ALA A 48 15.00 -2.71 -1.38
N GLU A 49 15.16 -1.39 -1.49
CA GLU A 49 14.09 -0.43 -1.18
C GLU A 49 12.95 -0.51 -2.20
N LYS A 50 13.28 -0.54 -3.50
CA LYS A 50 12.30 -0.66 -4.59
C LYS A 50 11.63 -2.03 -4.59
N ASP A 51 12.36 -3.10 -4.28
CA ASP A 51 11.80 -4.44 -4.14
C ASP A 51 10.81 -4.52 -2.95
N ALA A 52 11.15 -3.91 -1.82
CA ALA A 52 10.26 -3.84 -0.66
C ALA A 52 9.01 -2.99 -0.94
N ALA A 53 9.17 -1.86 -1.62
CA ALA A 53 8.06 -1.01 -2.04
C ALA A 53 7.13 -1.73 -3.03
N LYS A 54 7.71 -2.47 -3.98
CA LYS A 54 6.96 -3.32 -4.91
C LYS A 54 6.20 -4.42 -4.18
N ALA A 55 6.85 -5.15 -3.28
CA ALA A 55 6.21 -6.22 -2.53
C ALA A 55 5.05 -5.70 -1.65
N ALA A 56 5.18 -4.51 -1.09
CA ALA A 56 4.11 -3.86 -0.33
C ALA A 56 2.92 -3.45 -1.22
N LEU A 57 3.19 -2.91 -2.42
CA LEU A 57 2.17 -2.56 -3.40
C LEU A 57 1.45 -3.81 -3.91
N ASP A 58 2.19 -4.80 -4.41
CA ASP A 58 1.65 -6.06 -4.94
C ASP A 58 0.80 -6.78 -3.88
N LYS A 59 1.25 -6.81 -2.62
CA LYS A 59 0.46 -7.41 -1.52
C LYS A 59 -0.85 -6.67 -1.31
N TRP A 60 -0.83 -5.34 -1.31
CA TRP A 60 -2.02 -4.53 -1.11
C TRP A 60 -3.01 -4.71 -2.26
N GLU A 61 -2.54 -4.73 -3.51
CA GLU A 61 -3.38 -4.94 -4.69
C GLU A 61 -4.09 -6.30 -4.63
N ASN A 62 -3.35 -7.37 -4.30
CA ASN A 62 -3.93 -8.69 -4.10
C ASN A 62 -4.99 -8.71 -2.98
N GLU A 63 -4.76 -8.00 -1.87
CA GLU A 63 -5.75 -7.91 -0.79
C GLU A 63 -7.01 -7.13 -1.20
N MET A 64 -6.86 -6.08 -2.01
CA MET A 64 -8.01 -5.30 -2.51
C MET A 64 -8.78 -6.07 -3.57
N GLU A 65 -8.10 -6.71 -4.51
CA GLU A 65 -8.74 -7.58 -5.50
C GLU A 65 -9.52 -8.70 -4.79
N ALA A 66 -8.91 -9.39 -3.82
CA ALA A 66 -9.59 -10.45 -3.07
C ALA A 66 -10.85 -9.95 -2.33
N LYS A 67 -10.84 -8.70 -1.84
CA LYS A 67 -11.97 -8.09 -1.10
C LYS A 67 -13.05 -7.51 -2.01
N TYR A 68 -12.68 -6.96 -3.16
CA TYR A 68 -13.54 -6.07 -3.96
C TYR A 68 -13.73 -6.48 -5.41
N LYS A 69 -13.08 -7.55 -5.91
CA LYS A 69 -13.25 -8.03 -7.30
C LYS A 69 -14.70 -8.33 -7.71
N GLY A 70 -15.57 -8.61 -6.75
CA GLY A 70 -17.01 -8.84 -6.98
C GLY A 70 -17.88 -7.59 -6.87
N ASP A 71 -17.29 -6.45 -6.49
CA ASP A 71 -17.98 -5.16 -6.29
C ASP A 71 -17.48 -4.18 -7.37
N GLU A 72 -17.85 -4.45 -8.63
CA GLU A 72 -17.40 -3.68 -9.80
C GLU A 72 -17.71 -2.18 -9.68
N ALA A 73 -18.86 -1.84 -9.08
CA ALA A 73 -19.25 -0.46 -8.83
C ALA A 73 -18.27 0.23 -7.88
N PHE A 74 -17.87 -0.46 -6.80
CA PHE A 74 -16.86 0.05 -5.89
C PHE A 74 -15.49 0.18 -6.55
N MET A 75 -15.06 -0.81 -7.34
CA MET A 75 -13.78 -0.76 -8.05
C MET A 75 -13.70 0.40 -9.05
N LYS A 76 -14.79 0.69 -9.78
CA LYS A 76 -14.87 1.88 -10.65
C LYS A 76 -14.73 3.19 -9.89
N GLU A 77 -15.28 3.29 -8.68
CA GLU A 77 -15.09 4.47 -7.84
C GLU A 77 -13.66 4.56 -7.31
N VAL A 78 -13.01 3.42 -7.02
CA VAL A 78 -11.59 3.40 -6.66
C VAL A 78 -10.73 3.88 -7.83
N GLU A 79 -10.96 3.39 -9.04
CA GLU A 79 -10.24 3.82 -10.25
C GLU A 79 -10.33 5.33 -10.46
N LYS A 80 -11.54 5.91 -10.39
CA LYS A 80 -11.72 7.38 -10.50
C LYS A 80 -10.96 8.15 -9.43
N GLU A 81 -10.86 7.62 -8.22
CA GLU A 81 -10.12 8.25 -7.12
C GLU A 81 -8.60 8.07 -7.28
N VAL A 82 -8.16 6.97 -7.87
CA VAL A 82 -6.76 6.74 -8.27
C VAL A 82 -6.36 7.71 -9.38
N GLU A 83 -7.16 7.87 -10.43
CA GLU A 83 -6.89 8.84 -11.50
C GLU A 83 -6.63 10.25 -10.94
N LYS A 84 -7.47 10.71 -10.00
CA LYS A 84 -7.28 12.01 -9.34
C LYS A 84 -5.95 12.13 -8.60
N CYS A 85 -5.46 11.05 -8.00
CA CYS A 85 -4.20 11.07 -7.29
C CYS A 85 -3.00 10.99 -8.24
N GLU A 86 -3.13 10.26 -9.34
CA GLU A 86 -2.11 10.16 -10.37
C GLU A 86 -1.95 11.49 -11.10
N ASP A 87 -3.07 12.13 -11.50
CA ASP A 87 -3.08 13.49 -12.06
C ASP A 87 -2.40 14.49 -11.12
N ALA A 88 -2.70 14.42 -9.82
CA ALA A 88 -2.06 15.26 -8.82
C ALA A 88 -0.56 14.95 -8.62
N SER A 89 -0.13 13.72 -8.90
CA SER A 89 1.28 13.30 -8.79
C SER A 89 2.10 13.61 -10.03
N GLU A 90 1.47 13.62 -11.21
CA GLU A 90 2.09 13.95 -12.51
C GLU A 90 2.04 15.45 -12.82
N GLY A 91 1.31 16.24 -12.04
CA GLY A 91 1.33 17.71 -12.10
C GLY A 91 0.69 18.29 -13.36
N ARG A 92 -0.41 17.70 -13.83
CA ARG A 92 -1.25 18.27 -14.88
C ARG A 92 -2.36 19.17 -14.34
#